data_AF-A0A535NG25-F1
#
_entry.id   AF-A0A535NG25-F1
#
_cell.length_a   1.000
_cell.length_b   1.000
_cell.length_c   1.000
_cell.angle_alpha   90.00
_cell.angle_beta   90.00
_cell.angle_gamma   90.00
#
_symmetry.space_group_name_H-M   'P 1'
#
loop_
_entity.id
_entity.type
_entity.pdbx_description
1 polymer ?
#
loop_
_entity_poly.entity_id
_entity_poly.type
_entity_poly.pdbx_seq_one_letter_code
_entity_poly.pdbx_strand_id
1 'polypeptide(L)'
;MNTPRTQSQGREFAGTPGRALSQHVIAEIRELPGRFPQPRSAVMPALDLAQEELGYLTPDAMTEVAEALNLDAGYVEGVATFYSLFHMQPIGKHRFYLCTNLSCTLRGANELVDHVKKAIGVSEPGELSKDGLFS
;
A
#
# COMPACT_ATOMS: atom_id res chain seq x y z
N MET A 1 32.15 15.25 -3.06
CA MET A 1 32.02 15.24 -1.59
C MET A 1 30.53 15.06 -1.24
N ASN A 2 29.84 14.10 -1.82
CA ASN A 2 29.54 12.76 -1.26
C ASN A 2 29.66 12.62 0.25
N THR A 3 28.51 12.57 0.93
CA THR A 3 28.34 11.99 2.28
C THR A 3 27.17 11.00 2.19
N PRO A 4 27.32 9.76 2.70
CA PRO A 4 26.56 8.60 2.24
C PRO A 4 25.17 8.48 2.87
N ARG A 5 24.23 7.92 2.11
CA ARG A 5 22.94 7.44 2.59
C ARG A 5 23.17 6.36 3.64
N THR A 6 22.81 6.66 4.88
CA THR A 6 22.82 5.75 6.02
C THR A 6 21.98 4.53 5.70
N GLN A 7 22.65 3.39 5.58
CA GLN A 7 22.06 2.07 5.61
C GLN A 7 21.39 1.88 6.97
N SER A 8 20.08 1.66 6.97
CA SER A 8 19.38 1.00 8.08
C SER A 8 18.90 -0.34 7.57
N GLN A 9 19.67 -1.37 7.93
CA GLN A 9 19.32 -2.77 7.75
C GLN A 9 18.10 -3.12 8.61
N GLY A 10 17.23 -4.00 8.11
CA GLY A 10 16.34 -4.76 8.98
C GLY A 10 14.99 -5.19 8.40
N ARG A 11 15.00 -6.15 7.46
CA ARG A 11 14.26 -7.42 7.55
C ARG A 11 14.49 -8.24 6.28
N GLU A 12 15.11 -9.41 6.47
CA GLU A 12 15.35 -10.41 5.44
C GLU A 12 14.01 -11.01 5.04
N PHE A 13 13.52 -10.65 3.85
CA PHE A 13 12.29 -11.20 3.28
C PHE A 13 12.58 -12.61 2.78
N ALA A 14 12.00 -13.60 3.46
CA ALA A 14 12.01 -14.99 3.04
C ALA A 14 11.09 -15.17 1.82
N GLY A 15 11.59 -14.82 0.64
CA GLY A 15 10.98 -15.06 -0.66
C GLY A 15 12.00 -15.73 -1.59
N THR A 16 11.56 -16.69 -2.40
CA THR A 16 12.37 -17.38 -3.41
C THR A 16 13.13 -16.35 -4.27
N PRO A 17 14.42 -16.53 -4.61
CA PRO A 17 15.19 -15.52 -5.33
C PRO A 17 14.51 -15.19 -6.67
N GLY A 18 13.92 -13.99 -6.75
CA GLY A 18 13.32 -13.45 -7.97
C GLY A 18 11.78 -13.28 -7.99
N ARG A 19 11.04 -13.54 -6.90
CA ARG A 19 9.62 -13.14 -6.79
C ARG A 19 9.32 -12.35 -5.53
N ALA A 20 8.54 -11.29 -5.68
CA ALA A 20 8.00 -10.45 -4.63
C ALA A 20 6.79 -11.11 -3.93
N LEU A 21 5.89 -11.78 -4.66
CA LEU A 21 4.68 -12.40 -4.10
C LEU A 21 4.82 -13.91 -3.89
N SER A 22 4.12 -14.46 -2.89
CA SER A 22 4.09 -15.91 -2.69
C SER A 22 3.31 -16.63 -3.79
N GLN A 23 3.64 -17.90 -3.99
CA GLN A 23 2.96 -18.74 -4.98
C GLN A 23 1.46 -18.89 -4.68
N HIS A 24 1.08 -18.83 -3.41
CA HIS A 24 -0.31 -18.92 -2.98
C HIS A 24 -1.12 -17.70 -3.44
N VAL A 25 -0.61 -16.49 -3.19
CA VAL A 25 -1.25 -15.23 -3.60
C VAL A 25 -1.36 -15.12 -5.11
N ILE A 26 -0.31 -15.51 -5.85
CA ILE A 26 -0.36 -15.54 -7.32
C ILE A 26 -1.42 -16.51 -7.84
N ALA A 27 -1.59 -17.68 -7.20
CA ALA A 27 -2.64 -18.62 -7.58
C ALA A 27 -4.03 -18.02 -7.34
N GLU A 28 -4.24 -17.34 -6.21
CA GLU A 28 -5.50 -16.68 -5.92
C GLU A 28 -5.81 -15.56 -6.92
N ILE A 29 -4.81 -14.72 -7.25
CA ILE A 29 -4.94 -13.66 -8.25
C ILE A 29 -5.40 -14.20 -9.61
N ARG A 30 -4.89 -15.36 -10.02
CA ARG A 30 -5.25 -15.99 -11.31
C ARG A 30 -6.69 -16.48 -11.38
N GLU A 31 -7.32 -16.76 -10.24
CA GLU A 31 -8.72 -17.18 -10.18
C GLU A 31 -9.69 -15.99 -10.16
N LEU A 32 -9.22 -14.79 -9.76
CA LEU A 32 -10.06 -13.60 -9.66
C LEU A 32 -10.80 -13.20 -10.95
N PRO A 33 -10.21 -13.27 -12.16
CA PRO A 33 -10.91 -12.94 -13.41
C PRO A 33 -12.23 -13.69 -13.61
N GLY A 34 -12.34 -14.93 -13.10
CA GLY A 34 -13.56 -15.75 -13.22
C GLY A 34 -14.76 -15.19 -12.45
N ARG A 35 -14.52 -14.24 -11.53
CA ARG A 35 -15.57 -13.59 -10.72
C ARG A 35 -16.19 -12.38 -11.42
N PHE A 36 -15.65 -11.95 -12.56
CA PHE A 36 -16.05 -10.70 -13.22
C PHE A 36 -16.44 -10.93 -14.69
N PRO A 37 -17.40 -10.14 -15.23
CA PRO A 37 -17.72 -10.18 -16.67
C PRO A 37 -16.54 -9.75 -17.57
N GLN A 38 -15.63 -8.92 -17.05
CA GLN A 38 -14.42 -8.48 -17.74
C GLN A 38 -13.19 -8.88 -16.91
N PRO A 39 -12.24 -9.65 -17.45
CA PRO A 39 -11.05 -10.10 -16.71
C PRO A 39 -10.23 -8.95 -16.10
N ARG A 40 -10.12 -7.82 -16.81
CA ARG A 40 -9.41 -6.62 -16.35
C ARG A 40 -10.00 -6.00 -15.07
N SER A 41 -11.25 -6.28 -14.74
CA SER A 41 -11.87 -5.79 -13.51
C SER A 41 -11.29 -6.44 -12.26
N ALA A 42 -10.55 -7.54 -12.39
CA ALA A 42 -9.85 -8.20 -11.30
C ALA A 42 -8.59 -7.45 -10.81
N VAL A 43 -8.16 -6.37 -11.48
CA VAL A 43 -6.93 -5.65 -11.09
C VAL A 43 -7.00 -5.08 -9.68
N MET A 44 -8.11 -4.44 -9.31
CA MET A 44 -8.26 -3.87 -7.97
C MET A 44 -8.14 -4.93 -6.86
N PRO A 45 -8.92 -6.04 -6.87
CA PRO A 45 -8.76 -7.06 -5.85
C PRO A 45 -7.41 -7.79 -5.92
N ALA A 46 -6.78 -7.88 -7.09
CA ALA A 46 -5.43 -8.46 -7.18
C ALA A 46 -4.36 -7.58 -6.53
N LEU A 47 -4.45 -6.25 -6.71
CA LEU A 47 -3.57 -5.30 -6.03
C LEU A 47 -3.81 -5.27 -4.52
N ASP A 48 -5.06 -5.46 -4.09
CA ASP A 48 -5.42 -5.57 -2.68
C ASP A 48 -4.72 -6.76 -2.01
N LEU A 49 -4.82 -7.96 -2.61
CA LEU A 49 -4.12 -9.17 -2.13
C LEU A 49 -2.60 -8.99 -2.10
N ALA A 50 -2.02 -8.38 -3.14
CA ALA A 50 -0.59 -8.10 -3.18
C ALA A 50 -0.16 -7.14 -2.06
N GLN A 51 -0.98 -6.12 -1.77
CA GLN A 51 -0.73 -5.17 -0.69
C GLN A 51 -0.92 -5.80 0.70
N GLU A 52 -1.88 -6.72 0.88
CA GLU A 52 -2.06 -7.44 2.16
C GLU A 52 -0.83 -8.30 2.51
N GLU A 53 -0.20 -8.93 1.52
CA GLU A 53 0.99 -9.75 1.71
C GLU A 53 2.24 -8.92 2.06
N LEU A 54 2.46 -7.82 1.34
CA LEU A 54 3.69 -7.02 1.44
C LEU A 54 3.56 -5.81 2.37
N GLY A 55 2.35 -5.40 2.72
CA GLY A 55 2.01 -4.18 3.45
C GLY A 55 1.98 -2.91 2.58
N TYR A 56 2.64 -2.91 1.43
CA TYR A 56 2.65 -1.83 0.43
C TYR A 56 3.02 -2.41 -0.94
N LEU A 57 2.68 -1.71 -2.02
CA LEU A 57 2.94 -2.14 -3.39
C LEU A 57 4.34 -1.74 -3.85
N THR A 58 5.11 -2.73 -4.27
CA THR A 58 6.41 -2.54 -4.94
C THR A 58 6.25 -2.64 -6.47
N PRO A 59 7.17 -2.06 -7.26
CA PRO A 59 7.19 -2.22 -8.72
C PRO A 59 7.20 -3.70 -9.17
N ASP A 60 7.97 -4.54 -8.47
CA ASP A 60 8.06 -5.96 -8.75
C ASP A 60 6.72 -6.67 -8.50
N ALA A 61 6.05 -6.37 -7.38
CA ALA A 61 4.74 -6.93 -7.07
C ALA A 61 3.66 -6.54 -8.10
N MET A 62 3.66 -5.27 -8.55
CA MET A 62 2.73 -4.82 -9.59
C MET A 62 3.00 -5.51 -10.94
N THR A 63 4.26 -5.78 -11.26
CA THR A 63 4.65 -6.52 -12.46
C THR A 63 4.16 -7.97 -12.39
N GLU A 64 4.32 -8.62 -11.25
CA GLU A 64 3.82 -9.99 -11.04
C GLU A 64 2.30 -10.09 -11.11
N VAL A 65 1.58 -9.09 -10.58
CA VAL A 65 0.12 -8.98 -10.73
C VAL A 65 -0.27 -8.81 -12.20
N ALA A 66 0.44 -7.98 -12.95
CA ALA A 66 0.20 -7.77 -14.38
C ALA A 66 0.39 -9.06 -15.19
N GLU A 67 1.48 -9.79 -14.92
CA GLU A 67 1.75 -11.10 -15.51
C GLU A 67 0.67 -12.14 -15.15
N ALA A 68 0.25 -12.18 -13.87
CA ALA A 68 -0.77 -13.11 -13.40
C ALA A 68 -2.15 -12.88 -14.06
N LEU A 69 -2.49 -11.63 -14.34
CA LEU A 69 -3.75 -11.24 -14.99
C LEU A 69 -3.65 -11.11 -16.52
N ASN A 70 -2.45 -11.31 -17.10
CA ASN A 70 -2.16 -11.08 -18.51
C ASN A 70 -2.58 -9.67 -18.98
N LEU A 71 -2.14 -8.66 -18.23
CA LEU A 71 -2.39 -7.24 -18.49
C LEU A 71 -1.06 -6.49 -18.67
N ASP A 72 -1.15 -5.28 -19.21
CA ASP A 72 -0.01 -4.38 -19.31
C ASP A 72 0.41 -3.86 -17.93
N ALA A 73 1.72 -3.87 -17.64
CA ALA A 73 2.25 -3.40 -16.37
C ALA A 73 1.94 -1.91 -16.12
N GLY A 74 1.99 -1.09 -17.16
CA GLY A 74 1.63 0.33 -17.08
C GLY A 74 0.14 0.56 -16.78
N TYR A 75 -0.73 -0.35 -17.21
CA TYR A 75 -2.14 -0.32 -16.80
C TYR A 75 -2.30 -0.57 -15.30
N VAL A 76 -1.61 -1.59 -14.76
CA VAL A 76 -1.66 -1.93 -13.33
C VAL A 76 -1.07 -0.79 -12.48
N GLU A 77 0.07 -0.23 -12.88
CA GLU A 77 0.68 0.93 -12.21
C GLU A 77 -0.23 2.16 -12.27
N GLY A 78 -0.89 2.40 -13.41
CA GLY A 78 -1.88 3.46 -13.56
C GLY A 78 -3.06 3.30 -12.60
N VAL A 79 -3.56 2.09 -12.40
CA VAL A 79 -4.63 1.82 -11.42
C VAL A 79 -4.13 2.00 -9.98
N ALA A 80 -2.93 1.50 -9.66
CA ALA A 80 -2.35 1.60 -8.33
C ALA A 80 -2.10 3.06 -7.91
N THR A 81 -1.65 3.90 -8.84
CA THR A 81 -1.39 5.32 -8.57
C THR A 81 -2.65 6.19 -8.59
N PHE A 82 -3.69 5.78 -9.31
CA PHE A 82 -4.94 6.52 -9.41
C PHE A 82 -5.78 6.44 -8.11
N TYR A 83 -5.82 5.28 -7.45
CA TYR A 83 -6.60 5.09 -6.23
C TYR A 83 -5.75 5.31 -4.98
N SER A 84 -6.17 6.25 -4.12
CA SER A 84 -5.54 6.52 -2.81
C SER A 84 -5.62 5.36 -1.81
N LEU A 85 -6.36 4.30 -2.15
CA LEU A 85 -6.44 3.04 -1.39
C LEU A 85 -5.10 2.30 -1.37
N PHE A 86 -4.29 2.44 -2.42
CA PHE A 86 -3.02 1.72 -2.52
C PHE A 86 -1.86 2.57 -2.02
N HIS A 87 -0.84 1.91 -1.47
CA HIS A 87 0.29 2.55 -0.83
C HIS A 87 1.56 2.10 -1.52
N MET A 88 2.31 3.07 -2.03
CA MET A 88 3.59 2.84 -2.72
C MET A 88 4.79 2.97 -1.76
N GLN A 89 4.50 3.26 -0.49
CA GLN A 89 5.48 3.47 0.56
C GLN A 89 5.08 2.68 1.80
N PRO A 90 6.04 2.29 2.66
CA PRO A 90 5.75 1.60 3.91
C PRO A 90 4.75 2.38 4.77
N ILE A 91 3.78 1.68 5.34
CA ILE A 91 2.77 2.24 6.24
C ILE A 91 2.89 1.65 7.64
N GLY A 92 2.29 2.32 8.62
CA GLY A 92 2.26 1.85 10.00
C GLY A 92 1.34 0.64 10.12
N LYS A 93 1.60 -0.21 11.11
CA LYS A 93 0.72 -1.37 11.41
C LYS A 93 -0.73 -0.94 11.68
N HIS A 94 -0.90 0.22 12.30
CA HIS A 94 -2.20 0.80 12.65
C HIS A 94 -2.35 2.14 11.94
N ARG A 95 -3.38 2.23 11.10
CA ARG A 95 -3.67 3.43 10.32
C ARG A 95 -4.92 4.15 10.78
N PHE A 96 -4.82 5.45 10.94
CA PHE A 96 -5.95 6.31 11.26
C PHE A 96 -6.46 7.04 10.02
N TYR A 97 -7.71 6.78 9.65
CA TYR A 97 -8.41 7.57 8.64
C TYR A 97 -9.33 8.57 9.33
N LEU A 98 -8.99 9.86 9.25
CA LEU A 98 -9.78 10.95 9.83
C LEU A 98 -10.48 11.73 8.73
N CYS A 99 -11.80 11.86 8.85
CA CYS A 99 -12.58 12.72 7.97
C CYS A 99 -12.29 14.19 8.25
N THR A 100 -11.84 14.92 7.24
CA THR A 100 -11.67 16.38 7.26
C THR A 100 -12.56 17.09 6.22
N ASN A 101 -13.59 16.38 5.71
CA ASN A 101 -14.60 16.98 4.85
C ASN A 101 -15.40 18.05 5.64
N LEU A 102 -16.07 18.97 4.92
CA LEU A 102 -16.75 20.13 5.47
C LEU A 102 -17.64 19.79 6.69
N SER A 103 -18.46 18.75 6.60
CA SER A 103 -19.33 18.33 7.70
C SER A 103 -18.55 17.94 8.96
N CYS A 104 -17.40 17.28 8.81
CA CYS A 104 -16.52 16.88 9.92
C CYS A 104 -15.78 18.09 10.48
N THR A 105 -15.30 18.99 9.61
CA THR A 105 -14.60 20.22 10.01
C THR A 105 -15.51 21.16 10.81
N LEU A 106 -16.78 21.30 10.41
CA LEU A 106 -17.79 22.05 11.19
C LEU A 106 -18.06 21.46 12.59
N ARG A 107 -17.66 20.20 12.82
CA ARG A 107 -17.76 19.51 14.11
C ARG A 107 -16.43 19.44 14.86
N GLY A 108 -15.39 20.14 14.41
CA GLY A 108 -14.10 20.20 15.08
C GLY A 108 -13.08 19.14 14.62
N ALA A 109 -13.19 18.61 13.39
CA ALA A 109 -12.24 17.59 12.90
C ALA A 109 -10.77 18.02 12.97
N ASN A 110 -10.46 19.32 12.80
CA ASN A 110 -9.09 19.83 12.89
C ASN A 110 -8.51 19.65 14.30
N GLU A 111 -9.31 19.87 15.35
CA GLU A 111 -8.90 19.66 16.75
C GLU A 111 -8.61 18.18 17.01
N LEU A 112 -9.41 17.28 16.41
CA LEU A 112 -9.18 15.84 16.49
C LEU A 112 -7.90 15.42 15.78
N VAL A 113 -7.64 15.95 14.58
CA VAL A 113 -6.39 15.69 13.84
C VAL A 113 -5.18 16.14 14.67
N ASP A 114 -5.21 17.34 15.25
CA ASP A 114 -4.12 17.85 16.09
C ASP A 114 -3.92 17.01 17.35
N HIS A 115 -5.01 16.52 17.95
CA HIS A 115 -4.93 15.64 19.11
C HIS A 115 -4.26 14.31 18.76
N VAL A 116 -4.66 13.68 17.64
CA VAL A 116 -4.07 12.41 17.19
C VAL A 116 -2.60 12.60 16.82
N LYS A 117 -2.24 13.65 16.08
CA LYS A 117 -0.85 13.99 15.72
C LYS A 117 0.05 14.03 16.96
N LYS A 118 -0.40 14.73 18.02
CA LYS A 118 0.32 14.82 19.30
C LYS A 118 0.40 13.47 20.03
N ALA A 119 -0.66 12.67 19.99
CA ALA A 119 -0.71 11.38 20.67
C ALA A 119 0.24 10.35 20.05
N ILE A 120 0.31 10.28 18.72
CA ILE A 120 1.19 9.33 18.01
C ILE A 120 2.59 9.91 17.72
N GLY A 121 2.80 11.20 17.97
CA GLY A 121 4.10 11.86 17.86
C GLY A 121 4.55 12.15 16.43
N VAL A 122 3.61 12.47 15.53
CA VAL A 122 3.88 12.86 14.13
C VAL A 122 3.62 14.35 13.91
N SER A 123 4.33 14.95 12.96
CA SER A 123 4.23 16.38 12.67
C SER A 123 3.17 16.67 11.62
N GLU A 124 2.93 15.77 10.66
CA GLU A 124 1.93 15.94 9.61
C GLU A 124 1.19 14.63 9.25
N PRO A 125 -0.03 14.72 8.68
CA PRO A 125 -0.73 13.54 8.17
C PRO A 125 0.09 12.80 7.11
N GLY A 126 0.14 11.47 7.23
CA GLY A 126 0.90 10.60 6.32
C GLY A 126 2.34 10.31 6.77
N GLU A 127 2.78 10.88 7.90
CA GLU A 127 4.05 10.50 8.52
C GLU A 127 3.91 9.24 9.38
N LEU A 128 5.00 8.48 9.48
CA LEU A 128 5.13 7.34 10.38
C LEU A 128 5.59 7.80 11.75
N SER A 129 4.98 7.26 12.80
CA SER A 129 5.53 7.41 14.15
C SER A 129 6.92 6.78 14.27
N LYS A 130 7.71 7.22 15.25
CA LYS A 130 9.10 6.77 15.46
C LYS A 130 9.23 5.26 15.70
N ASP A 131 8.18 4.64 16.19
CA ASP A 131 8.10 3.19 16.44
C ASP A 131 7.67 2.39 15.20
N GLY A 132 7.26 3.06 14.11
CA GLY A 132 6.74 2.44 12.89
C GLY A 132 5.38 1.75 13.08
N LEU A 133 4.69 1.97 14.20
CA LEU A 133 3.42 1.31 14.49
C LEU A 133 2.21 2.10 14.01
N PHE A 134 2.29 3.43 14.01
CA PHE A 134 1.16 4.32 13.73
C PHE A 134 1.42 5.21 12.51
N SER A 135 0.38 5.40 11.70
CA SER A 135 0.33 6.31 10.55
C SER A 135 -1.05 6.95 10.38
#